data_AF-A0A921S7R0-F1
#
_entry.id   AF-A0A921S7R0-F1
#
_cell.length_a   1.000
_cell.length_b   1.000
_cell.length_c   1.000
_cell.angle_alpha   90.00
_cell.angle_beta   90.00
_cell.angle_gamma   90.00
#
_symmetry.space_group_name_H-M   'P 1'
#
loop_
_entity.id
_entity.type
_entity.pdbx_description
1 polymer ?
#
loop_
_entity_poly.entity_id
_entity_poly.type
_entity_poly.pdbx_seq_one_letter_code
_entity_poly.pdbx_strand_id
1 'polypeptide(L)'
;MGSVTDGDSERNQAAAGGSVKCEGVVFTLTMGNEVALVTRGGATRALGSESYRDANTHTRHHFVDVQGKAEAMLFLVSVREDQRCIVAVRRFS
;
A
#
# COMPACT_ATOMS: atom_id res chain seq x y z
N MET A 1 36.13 -8.18 -10.19
CA MET A 1 35.10 -9.24 -10.08
C MET A 1 34.49 -9.16 -8.68
N GLY A 2 33.15 -9.16 -8.57
CA GLY A 2 32.33 -9.10 -7.35
C GLY A 2 32.09 -7.67 -6.85
N SER A 3 31.01 -6.94 -7.19
CA SER A 3 29.57 -7.14 -6.95
C SER A 3 29.19 -7.36 -5.48
N VAL A 4 28.66 -6.30 -4.86
CA VAL A 4 27.51 -6.39 -3.94
C VAL A 4 26.66 -5.17 -4.24
N THR A 5 25.51 -5.39 -4.87
CA THR A 5 24.43 -4.41 -4.97
C THR A 5 23.77 -4.34 -3.59
N ASP A 6 23.88 -3.20 -2.92
CA ASP A 6 23.06 -2.91 -1.75
C ASP A 6 21.60 -2.85 -2.20
N GLY A 7 20.92 -3.98 -2.04
CA GLY A 7 19.47 -4.04 -2.12
C GLY A 7 18.91 -3.33 -0.91
N ASP A 8 18.46 -2.08 -1.12
CA ASP A 8 17.60 -1.33 -0.21
C ASP A 8 16.37 -2.18 0.12
N SER A 9 16.52 -3.00 1.16
CA SER A 9 15.44 -3.70 1.80
C SER A 9 14.63 -2.66 2.56
N GLU A 10 13.74 -1.98 1.84
CA GLU A 10 12.69 -1.14 2.41
C GLU A 10 11.90 -2.01 3.39
N ARG A 11 12.23 -1.85 4.66
CA ARG A 11 11.66 -2.57 5.80
C ARG A 11 10.20 -2.17 5.94
N ASN A 12 9.33 -2.86 5.21
CA ASN A 12 7.87 -2.74 5.28
C ASN A 12 7.40 -3.13 6.69
N GLN A 13 7.26 -2.14 7.56
CA GLN A 13 6.64 -2.30 8.87
C GLN A 13 5.12 -2.25 8.70
N ALA A 14 4.51 -3.43 8.70
CA ALA A 14 3.09 -3.60 8.95
C ALA A 14 2.81 -3.20 10.41
N ALA A 15 2.06 -2.11 10.60
CA ALA A 15 1.45 -1.81 11.90
C ALA A 15 -0.06 -2.05 11.80
N ALA A 16 -0.63 -2.63 12.85
CA ALA A 16 -2.07 -2.57 13.09
C ALA A 16 -2.47 -1.08 13.12
N GLY A 17 -3.30 -0.64 12.18
CA GLY A 17 -3.59 0.79 12.00
C GLY A 17 -2.39 1.65 11.54
N GLY A 18 -1.38 1.04 10.92
CA GLY A 18 -0.16 1.71 10.46
C GLY A 18 -0.24 2.16 9.00
N SER A 19 0.35 3.33 8.73
CA SER A 19 0.54 3.81 7.36
C SER A 19 1.78 3.20 6.72
N VAL A 20 1.69 2.74 5.48
CA VAL A 20 2.82 2.22 4.70
C VAL A 20 3.21 3.24 3.63
N LYS A 21 4.50 3.55 3.53
CA LYS A 21 5.02 4.46 2.50
C LYS A 21 5.65 3.66 1.36
N CYS A 22 5.29 3.97 0.12
CA CYS A 22 5.90 3.42 -1.08
C CYS A 22 6.06 4.56 -2.09
N GLU A 23 7.30 4.81 -2.55
CA GLU A 23 7.62 5.81 -3.58
C GLU A 23 7.08 7.24 -3.30
N GLY A 24 7.10 7.63 -2.02
CA GLY A 24 6.61 8.94 -1.60
C GLY A 24 5.09 9.03 -1.43
N VAL A 25 4.37 7.97 -1.76
CA VAL A 25 2.93 7.81 -1.50
C VAL A 25 2.75 7.09 -0.17
N VAL A 26 1.84 7.58 0.67
CA VAL A 26 1.56 6.98 1.98
C VAL A 26 0.16 6.40 1.95
N PHE A 27 0.05 5.10 2.19
CA PHE A 27 -1.19 4.34 2.26
C PHE A 27 -1.56 4.10 3.71
N THR A 28 -2.84 4.18 4.04
CA THR A 28 -3.37 3.83 5.36
C THR A 28 -4.67 3.06 5.22
N LEU A 29 -5.07 2.33 6.26
CA LEU A 29 -6.39 1.72 6.33
C LEU A 29 -7.37 2.65 7.02
N THR A 30 -8.57 2.71 6.48
CA THR A 30 -9.72 3.31 7.16
C THR A 30 -10.28 2.31 8.19
N MET A 31 -11.15 2.81 9.06
CA MET A 31 -11.89 1.97 10.02
C MET A 31 -12.75 0.89 9.32
N GLY A 32 -13.09 1.08 8.05
CA GLY A 32 -13.83 0.13 7.22
C GLY A 32 -12.96 -0.90 6.50
N ASN A 33 -11.66 -0.99 6.82
CA ASN A 33 -10.66 -1.80 6.09
C ASN A 33 -10.48 -1.39 4.62
N GLU A 34 -10.81 -0.16 4.27
CA GLU A 34 -10.56 0.38 2.93
C GLU A 34 -9.19 1.05 2.89
N VAL A 35 -8.58 1.09 1.70
CA VAL A 35 -7.29 1.76 1.50
C VAL A 35 -7.51 3.24 1.21
N ALA A 36 -6.76 4.09 1.90
CA ALA A 36 -6.75 5.53 1.71
C ALA A 36 -5.31 6.05 1.53
N LEU A 37 -5.15 7.18 0.82
CA LEU A 37 -3.89 7.91 0.74
C LEU A 37 -3.81 8.98 1.81
N VAL A 38 -2.63 9.17 2.39
CA VAL A 38 -2.31 10.37 3.18
C VAL A 38 -1.70 11.41 2.26
N THR A 39 -2.40 12.54 2.12
CA THR A 39 -1.98 13.66 1.27
C THR A 39 -1.02 14.60 1.99
N ARG A 40 -0.33 15.47 1.23
CA ARG A 40 0.54 16.52 1.75
C ARG A 40 -0.31 17.52 2.55
N GLY A 41 -0.36 17.34 3.86
CA GLY A 41 -1.28 18.05 4.77
C GLY A 41 -1.89 17.12 5.84
N GLY A 42 -1.62 15.82 5.77
CA GLY A 42 -2.10 14.83 6.76
C GLY A 42 -3.54 14.39 6.53
N ALA A 43 -4.25 14.98 5.56
CA ALA A 43 -5.60 14.58 5.21
C ALA A 43 -5.60 13.22 4.48
N THR A 44 -6.51 12.34 4.87
CA THR A 44 -6.71 11.03 4.24
C THR A 44 -7.76 11.12 3.14
N ARG A 45 -7.45 10.61 1.95
CA ARG A 45 -8.40 10.45 0.84
C ARG A 45 -8.65 8.97 0.60
N ALA A 46 -9.90 8.54 0.77
CA ALA A 46 -10.31 7.18 0.38
C ALA A 46 -10.14 7.00 -1.13
N LEU A 47 -9.66 5.82 -1.52
CA LEU A 47 -9.43 5.48 -2.91
C LEU A 47 -10.56 4.58 -3.40
N GLY A 48 -11.12 4.92 -4.56
CA GLY A 48 -11.91 3.95 -5.32
C GLY A 48 -10.94 2.87 -5.79
N SER A 49 -10.98 1.70 -5.14
CA SER A 49 -10.11 0.58 -5.48
C SER A 49 -10.94 -0.58 -6.00
N GLU A 50 -10.53 -1.16 -7.12
CA GLU A 50 -10.92 -2.52 -7.44
C GLU A 50 -10.20 -3.46 -6.47
N SER A 51 -10.89 -4.49 -5.98
CA SER A 51 -10.28 -5.42 -5.03
C SER A 51 -10.70 -6.86 -5.27
N TYR A 52 -9.79 -7.78 -4.96
CA TYR A 52 -10.07 -9.21 -4.91
C TYR A 52 -9.60 -9.80 -3.58
N ARG A 53 -10.26 -10.88 -3.15
CA ARG A 53 -9.99 -11.53 -1.87
C ARG A 53 -9.31 -12.87 -2.11
N ASP A 54 -8.14 -13.06 -1.49
CA ASP A 54 -7.55 -14.37 -1.30
C ASP A 54 -8.07 -14.97 0.02
N ALA A 55 -8.96 -15.96 -0.11
CA ALA A 55 -9.58 -16.62 1.03
C ALA A 55 -8.59 -17.51 1.81
N ASN A 56 -7.50 -17.98 1.18
CA ASN A 56 -6.54 -18.87 1.84
C ASN A 56 -5.68 -18.11 2.85
N THR A 57 -5.39 -16.84 2.56
CA THR A 57 -4.52 -15.99 3.39
C THR A 57 -5.31 -14.93 4.16
N HIS A 58 -6.64 -14.87 4.00
CA HIS A 58 -7.49 -13.78 4.51
C HIS A 58 -6.99 -12.39 4.10
N THR A 59 -6.38 -12.30 2.91
CA THR A 59 -5.81 -11.07 2.37
C THR A 59 -6.72 -10.52 1.29
N ARG A 60 -7.06 -9.24 1.39
CA ARG A 60 -7.70 -8.49 0.30
C ARG A 60 -6.66 -7.66 -0.42
N HIS A 61 -6.60 -7.79 -1.73
CA HIS A 61 -5.69 -7.03 -2.57
C HIS A 61 -6.47 -5.92 -3.27
N HIS A 62 -5.99 -4.70 -3.15
CA HIS A 62 -6.59 -3.49 -3.69
C HIS A 62 -5.70 -2.93 -4.80
N PHE A 63 -6.26 -2.73 -5.99
CA PHE A 63 -5.64 -1.96 -7.05
C PHE A 63 -5.99 -0.50 -6.86
N VAL A 64 -4.96 0.34 -6.81
CA VAL A 64 -5.08 1.75 -6.48
C VAL A 64 -4.37 2.58 -7.55
N ASP A 65 -5.14 3.36 -8.28
CA ASP A 65 -4.63 4.39 -9.16
C ASP A 65 -4.32 5.66 -8.37
N VAL A 66 -3.05 6.04 -8.36
CA VAL A 66 -2.55 7.27 -7.76
C VAL A 66 -2.05 8.19 -8.86
N GLN A 67 -2.69 9.35 -9.01
CA GLN A 67 -2.21 10.36 -9.93
C GLN A 67 -0.99 11.07 -9.31
N GLY A 68 0.20 10.63 -9.71
CA GLY A 68 1.46 11.29 -9.35
C GLY A 68 1.62 12.62 -10.07
N LYS A 69 2.67 13.37 -9.71
CA LYS A 69 2.93 14.69 -10.32
C LYS A 69 3.34 14.60 -11.79
N ALA A 70 4.04 13.54 -12.16
CA ALA A 70 4.58 13.35 -13.51
C ALA A 70 3.80 12.27 -14.29
N GLU A 71 3.32 11.24 -13.59
CA GLU A 71 2.66 10.09 -14.20
C GLU A 71 1.59 9.51 -13.27
N ALA A 72 0.64 8.79 -13.84
CA ALA A 72 -0.28 7.95 -13.08
C ALA A 72 0.46 6.68 -12.65
N MET A 73 0.32 6.32 -11.39
CA MET A 73 1.00 5.19 -10.76
C MET A 73 -0.05 4.20 -10.28
N LEU A 74 0.13 2.92 -10.60
CA LEU A 74 -0.76 1.85 -10.14
C LEU A 74 -0.08 1.07 -9.00
N PHE A 75 -0.78 0.94 -7.88
CA PHE A 75 -0.32 0.20 -6.71
C PHE A 75 -1.22 -0.99 -6.38
N LEU A 76 -0.61 -2.09 -5.97
CA LEU A 76 -1.27 -3.20 -5.29
C LEU A 76 -1.05 -3.08 -3.80
N VAL A 77 -2.13 -2.86 -3.06
CA VAL A 77 -2.11 -2.79 -1.60
C VAL A 77 -2.78 -4.03 -1.05
N SER A 78 -2.02 -4.85 -0.32
CA SER A 78 -2.49 -6.11 0.26
C SER A 78 -2.80 -5.89 1.74
N VAL A 79 -4.01 -6.24 2.14
CA VAL A 79 -4.58 -5.97 3.47
C VAL A 79 -5.00 -7.27 4.10
N ARG A 80 -4.48 -7.59 5.30
CA ARG A 80 -5.03 -8.68 6.10
C ARG A 80 -6.28 -8.20 6.81
N GLU A 81 -7.43 -8.77 6.49
CA GLU A 81 -8.72 -8.31 7.02
C GLU A 81 -8.91 -8.65 8.50
N ASP A 82 -8.33 -9.77 8.94
CA ASP A 82 -8.39 -10.25 10.32
C ASP A 82 -7.52 -9.42 11.28
N GLN A 83 -6.38 -8.92 10.80
CA GLN A 83 -5.47 -8.05 11.56
C GLN A 83 -5.67 -6.56 11.30
N ARG A 84 -6.47 -6.20 10.29
CA ARG A 84 -6.70 -4.82 9.85
C ARG A 84 -5.37 -4.07 9.64
N CYS A 85 -4.46 -4.70 8.90
CA CYS A 85 -3.14 -4.14 8.61
C CYS A 85 -2.77 -4.31 7.14
N ILE A 86 -2.02 -3.35 6.62
CA ILE A 86 -1.41 -3.45 5.29
C ILE A 86 -0.20 -4.37 5.44
N VAL A 87 -0.20 -5.47 4.70
CA VAL A 87 0.87 -6.49 4.74
C VAL A 87 1.85 -6.36 3.58
N ALA A 88 1.43 -5.74 2.47
CA ALA A 88 2.32 -5.46 1.35
C ALA A 88 1.81 -4.28 0.50
N VAL A 89 2.74 -3.52 -0.06
CA VAL A 89 2.47 -2.53 -1.12
C VAL A 89 3.45 -2.79 -2.25
N ARG A 90 2.97 -2.80 -3.50
CA ARG A 90 3.80 -2.97 -4.69
C ARG A 90 3.36 -1.99 -5.78
N ARG A 91 4.29 -1.31 -6.43
CA ARG A 91 4.04 -0.52 -7.64
C ARG A 91 4.09 -1.42 -8.88
N PHE A 92 3.17 -1.23 -9.82
CA PHE A 92 3.14 -1.97 -11.08
C PHE A 92 3.71 -1.19 -12.29
N SER A 93 3.69 0.14 -12.26
CA SER A 93 4.28 1.01 -13.29
C SER A 93 4.38 2.44 -12.80
#